data_AF-D2W3K1-F1
#
_entry.id   AF-D2W3K1-F1
#
_cell.length_a   1.000
_cell.length_b   1.000
_cell.length_c   1.000
_cell.angle_alpha   90.00
_cell.angle_beta   90.00
_cell.angle_gamma   90.00
#
_symmetry.space_group_name_H-M   'P 1'
#
loop_
_entity.id
_entity.type
_entity.pdbx_description
1 polymer ?
#
loop_
_entity_poly.entity_id
_entity_poly.type
_entity_poly.pdbx_seq_one_letter_code
_entity_poly.pdbx_strand_id
1 'polypeptide(L)'
;MMRINNNSVMMKVAFAVVVIMMMIVSELQGIELDKMIQNTRSVTKFQGLGDRLTHTFFSKTPIPLNESAAVASNEWKLLDGARVCHEYLGIPYINNRVIVYYTNKGQLSGFGVQLHEELKNGSTVPGFWTKLSKDRYQIDIATRDPKFACSLDTDIYGGPIGDRLIVQPGKLNFEIPLTDKLATARQFIKGACIQGMGTHFGYDVYTAPHLSGWSKTLVPVIPMYHEGQVSAVLFYSHSVQECYPIGQWEGPFIPWLFCKNFCSDDCMKHESSLTMFTTMHFLFHDADLNTCPERCPGSGKTRLH
;
A
#
# COMPACT_ATOMS: atom_id res chain seq x y z
N MET A 1 -83.12 -19.35 -25.52
CA MET A 1 -81.94 -20.17 -25.20
C MET A 1 -80.73 -19.60 -25.94
N MET A 2 -79.81 -18.94 -25.24
CA MET A 2 -78.48 -18.59 -25.74
C MET A 2 -77.48 -19.23 -24.77
N ARG A 3 -76.83 -20.33 -25.18
CA ARG A 3 -75.73 -20.95 -24.44
C ARG A 3 -74.47 -20.14 -24.75
N ILE A 4 -74.01 -19.35 -23.79
CA ILE A 4 -72.69 -18.70 -23.85
C ILE A 4 -71.64 -19.80 -23.71
N ASN A 5 -70.76 -19.90 -24.70
CA ASN A 5 -69.79 -20.97 -24.84
C ASN A 5 -68.59 -20.73 -23.90
N ASN A 6 -68.68 -21.26 -22.67
CA ASN A 6 -67.68 -21.11 -21.60
C ASN A 6 -66.26 -21.61 -21.99
N ASN A 7 -66.13 -22.41 -23.05
CA ASN A 7 -64.84 -22.91 -23.51
C ASN A 7 -63.95 -21.81 -24.12
N SER A 8 -64.54 -20.74 -24.68
CA SER A 8 -63.76 -19.65 -25.28
C SER A 8 -63.10 -18.75 -24.22
N VAL A 9 -63.75 -18.56 -23.08
CA VAL A 9 -63.25 -17.71 -21.99
C VAL A 9 -62.12 -18.41 -21.24
N MET A 10 -62.29 -19.69 -20.89
CA MET A 10 -61.22 -20.46 -20.22
C MET A 10 -59.95 -20.58 -21.06
N MET A 11 -60.09 -20.76 -22.38
CA MET A 11 -58.93 -20.86 -23.27
C MET A 11 -58.18 -19.53 -23.41
N LYS A 12 -58.89 -18.39 -23.41
CA LYS A 12 -58.26 -17.06 -23.40
C LYS A 12 -57.55 -16.74 -22.08
N VAL A 13 -58.14 -17.14 -20.94
CA VAL A 13 -57.50 -16.98 -19.62
C VAL A 13 -56.26 -17.85 -19.51
N ALA A 14 -56.33 -19.12 -19.94
CA ALA A 14 -55.17 -20.01 -19.94
C ALA A 14 -54.03 -19.47 -20.83
N PHE A 15 -54.34 -18.95 -22.02
CA PHE A 15 -53.33 -18.37 -22.90
C PHE A 15 -52.71 -17.10 -22.31
N ALA A 16 -53.50 -16.23 -21.68
CA ALA A 16 -52.98 -15.04 -21.00
C ALA A 16 -52.07 -15.39 -19.82
N VAL A 17 -52.41 -16.40 -19.03
CA VAL A 17 -51.55 -16.87 -17.92
C VAL A 17 -50.23 -17.45 -18.42
N VAL A 18 -50.24 -18.22 -19.52
CA VAL A 18 -49.01 -18.76 -20.11
C VAL A 18 -48.12 -17.65 -20.66
N VAL A 19 -48.69 -16.65 -21.34
CA VAL A 19 -47.91 -15.50 -21.85
C VAL A 19 -47.32 -14.67 -20.70
N ILE A 20 -48.07 -14.41 -19.64
CA ILE A 20 -47.58 -13.71 -18.45
C ILE A 20 -46.47 -14.52 -17.76
N MET A 21 -46.63 -15.84 -17.60
CA MET A 21 -45.57 -16.68 -17.04
C MET A 21 -44.31 -16.70 -17.91
N MET A 22 -44.44 -16.74 -19.25
CA MET A 22 -43.28 -16.68 -20.15
C MET A 22 -42.57 -15.32 -20.07
N MET A 23 -43.32 -14.21 -19.95
CA MET A 23 -42.75 -12.88 -19.76
C MET A 23 -42.00 -12.75 -18.43
N ILE A 24 -42.60 -13.25 -17.33
CA ILE A 24 -41.96 -13.27 -16.01
C ILE A 24 -40.68 -14.13 -16.02
N VAL A 25 -40.71 -15.29 -16.66
CA VAL A 25 -39.50 -16.14 -16.79
C VAL A 25 -38.42 -15.44 -17.62
N SER A 26 -38.78 -14.73 -18.70
CA SER A 26 -37.82 -13.98 -19.50
C SER A 26 -37.23 -12.76 -18.76
N GLU A 27 -38.02 -12.06 -17.94
CA GLU A 27 -37.52 -10.97 -17.09
C GLU A 27 -36.63 -11.49 -15.95
N LEU A 28 -37.01 -12.60 -15.31
CA LEU A 28 -36.18 -13.24 -14.28
C LEU A 28 -34.84 -13.74 -14.84
N GLN A 29 -34.85 -14.34 -16.04
CA GLN A 29 -33.62 -14.72 -16.75
C GLN A 29 -32.78 -13.50 -17.15
N GLY A 30 -33.42 -12.39 -17.56
CA GLY A 30 -32.74 -11.12 -17.83
C GLY A 30 -32.08 -10.53 -16.58
N ILE A 31 -32.75 -10.58 -15.43
CA ILE A 31 -32.21 -10.12 -14.13
C ILE A 31 -31.05 -11.01 -13.66
N GLU A 32 -31.13 -12.32 -13.89
CA GLU A 32 -30.07 -13.25 -13.53
C GLU A 32 -28.85 -13.09 -14.45
N LEU A 33 -29.07 -12.84 -15.74
CA LEU A 33 -28.03 -12.52 -16.71
C LEU A 33 -27.39 -11.15 -16.42
N ASP A 34 -28.17 -10.13 -16.07
CA ASP A 34 -27.63 -8.81 -15.68
C ASP A 34 -26.87 -8.88 -14.36
N LYS A 35 -27.30 -9.72 -13.40
CA LYS A 35 -26.52 -10.00 -12.18
C LYS A 35 -25.24 -10.76 -12.50
N MET A 36 -25.25 -11.72 -13.43
CA MET A 36 -24.03 -12.41 -13.89
C MET A 36 -23.11 -11.48 -14.70
N ILE A 37 -23.65 -10.55 -15.50
CA ILE A 37 -22.92 -9.55 -16.29
C ILE A 37 -22.34 -8.45 -15.38
N GLN A 38 -23.06 -8.02 -14.34
CA GLN A 38 -22.52 -7.12 -13.31
C GLN A 38 -21.44 -7.80 -12.48
N ASN A 39 -21.54 -9.12 -12.23
CA ASN A 39 -20.48 -9.89 -11.56
C ASN A 39 -19.26 -10.17 -12.47
N THR A 40 -19.43 -10.10 -13.80
CA THR A 40 -18.33 -10.27 -14.78
C THR A 40 -17.76 -8.94 -15.32
N ARG A 41 -18.40 -7.79 -15.03
CA ARG A 41 -17.83 -6.44 -15.26
C ARG A 41 -16.98 -5.93 -14.09
N SER A 42 -16.67 -6.78 -13.11
CA SER A 42 -15.72 -6.52 -12.02
C SER A 42 -14.45 -7.37 -12.16
N VAL A 43 -13.69 -7.19 -13.24
CA VAL A 43 -12.30 -7.67 -13.39
C VAL A 43 -11.58 -6.64 -14.27
N THR A 44 -10.71 -5.80 -13.74
CA THR A 44 -9.36 -6.21 -13.35
C THR A 44 -9.26 -6.58 -11.88
N LYS A 45 -9.29 -7.89 -11.64
CA LYS A 45 -8.81 -8.51 -10.41
C LYS A 45 -7.35 -8.08 -10.26
N PHE A 46 -7.06 -7.17 -9.35
CA PHE A 46 -5.69 -6.78 -9.03
C PHE A 46 -4.92 -8.05 -8.65
N GLN A 47 -3.92 -8.43 -9.45
CA GLN A 47 -3.03 -9.56 -9.20
C GLN A 47 -1.66 -9.00 -8.82
N GLY A 48 -1.47 -8.74 -7.53
CA GLY A 48 -0.25 -8.16 -6.96
C GLY A 48 -0.23 -6.64 -6.90
N LEU A 49 0.70 -6.07 -6.13
CA LEU A 49 0.80 -4.65 -5.71
C LEU A 49 0.95 -3.62 -6.85
N GLY A 50 1.35 -4.05 -8.04
CA GLY A 50 1.59 -3.14 -9.16
C GLY A 50 2.61 -3.69 -10.15
N ASP A 51 3.03 -2.86 -11.10
CA ASP A 51 3.85 -3.24 -12.26
C ASP A 51 5.29 -2.71 -12.20
N ARG A 52 5.60 -1.81 -11.26
CA ARG A 52 6.93 -1.20 -11.10
C ARG A 52 7.18 -0.84 -9.65
N LEU A 53 8.45 -0.74 -9.27
CA LEU A 53 8.85 -0.21 -7.98
C LEU A 53 9.78 0.97 -8.25
N THR A 54 9.43 2.14 -7.73
CA THR A 54 10.30 3.32 -7.79
C THR A 54 10.47 3.88 -6.39
N HIS A 55 11.59 4.55 -6.12
CA HIS A 55 11.81 5.24 -4.85
C HIS A 55 12.16 6.72 -5.06
N THR A 56 12.06 7.49 -3.97
CA THR A 56 12.31 8.94 -3.94
C THR A 56 11.30 9.68 -4.83
N PHE A 57 10.29 10.29 -4.22
CA PHE A 57 9.20 10.96 -4.92
C PHE A 57 9.68 12.01 -5.95
N PHE A 58 10.76 12.73 -5.66
CA PHE A 58 11.29 13.78 -6.55
C PHE A 58 11.96 13.27 -7.82
N SER A 59 12.55 12.07 -7.81
CA SER A 59 13.28 11.51 -8.96
C SER A 59 12.61 10.28 -9.56
N LYS A 60 11.73 9.60 -8.80
CA LYS A 60 11.04 8.36 -9.19
C LYS A 60 12.05 7.31 -9.69
N THR A 61 13.16 7.14 -8.97
CA THR A 61 14.28 6.27 -9.38
C THR A 61 13.81 4.81 -9.43
N PRO A 62 13.95 4.12 -10.58
CA PRO A 62 13.44 2.77 -10.74
C PRO A 62 14.24 1.73 -9.96
N ILE A 63 13.52 0.74 -9.42
CA ILE A 63 14.08 -0.42 -8.73
C ILE A 63 13.91 -1.67 -9.61
N PRO A 64 14.96 -2.50 -9.77
CA PRO A 64 14.85 -3.74 -10.52
C PRO A 64 13.84 -4.70 -9.87
N LEU A 65 12.97 -5.31 -10.69
CA LEU A 65 11.95 -6.25 -10.21
C LEU A 65 12.41 -7.72 -10.18
N ASN A 66 13.65 -7.98 -10.60
CA ASN A 66 14.26 -9.30 -10.54
C ASN A 66 15.78 -9.23 -10.35
N GLU A 67 16.35 -10.31 -9.81
CA GLU A 67 17.77 -10.43 -9.47
C GLU A 67 18.68 -10.19 -10.69
N SER A 68 18.32 -10.77 -11.84
CA SER A 68 19.09 -10.63 -13.07
C SER A 68 19.23 -9.18 -13.52
N ALA A 69 18.17 -8.39 -13.41
CA ALA A 69 18.18 -6.96 -13.74
C ALA A 69 19.02 -6.14 -12.74
N ALA A 70 18.97 -6.47 -11.45
CA ALA A 70 19.81 -5.83 -10.44
C ALA A 70 21.30 -6.11 -10.65
N VAL A 71 21.65 -7.35 -10.97
CA VAL A 71 23.03 -7.73 -11.30
C VAL A 71 23.49 -7.03 -12.58
N ALA A 72 22.65 -6.99 -13.62
CA ALA A 72 22.99 -6.38 -14.89
C ALA A 72 23.24 -4.86 -14.82
N SER A 73 22.61 -4.14 -13.88
CA SER A 73 22.81 -2.69 -13.75
C SER A 73 24.16 -2.32 -13.13
N ASN A 74 24.85 -3.24 -12.45
CA ASN A 74 26.07 -3.01 -11.67
C ASN A 74 25.95 -2.02 -10.49
N GLU A 75 24.79 -1.40 -10.27
CA GLU A 75 24.55 -0.45 -9.17
C GLU A 75 24.20 -1.15 -7.86
N TRP A 76 23.60 -2.33 -7.93
CA TRP A 76 23.15 -3.10 -6.77
C TRP A 76 24.23 -4.11 -6.34
N LYS A 77 24.60 -4.09 -5.07
CA LYS A 77 25.61 -4.99 -4.49
C LYS A 77 24.96 -5.93 -3.48
N LEU A 78 25.47 -7.15 -3.36
CA LEU A 78 25.06 -8.05 -2.29
C LEU A 78 25.31 -7.38 -0.93
N LEU A 79 24.29 -7.31 -0.07
CA LEU A 79 24.36 -6.59 1.20
C LEU A 79 25.46 -7.16 2.12
N ASP A 80 25.53 -8.50 2.21
CA ASP A 80 26.48 -9.20 3.07
C ASP A 80 27.76 -9.63 2.31
N GLY A 81 27.96 -9.14 1.08
CA GLY A 81 29.06 -9.55 0.19
C GLY A 81 28.96 -10.99 -0.34
N ALA A 82 27.96 -11.75 0.10
CA ALA A 82 27.70 -13.12 -0.32
C ALA A 82 26.22 -13.34 -0.63
N ARG A 83 25.93 -14.28 -1.55
CA ARG A 83 24.56 -14.64 -1.94
C ARG A 83 23.95 -15.58 -0.89
N VAL A 84 23.55 -15.02 0.24
CA VAL A 84 22.89 -15.74 1.34
C VAL A 84 21.40 -15.42 1.32
N CYS A 85 20.55 -16.45 1.34
CA CYS A 85 19.11 -16.28 1.39
C CYS A 85 18.62 -16.11 2.84
N HIS A 86 17.85 -15.06 3.09
CA HIS A 86 17.20 -14.79 4.38
C HIS A 86 15.77 -15.34 4.36
N GLU A 87 15.41 -16.18 5.33
CA GLU A 87 14.21 -17.05 5.35
C GLU A 87 12.87 -16.36 5.04
N TYR A 88 12.75 -15.05 5.31
CA TYR A 88 11.51 -14.29 5.13
C TYR A 88 11.53 -13.26 4.00
N LEU A 89 12.72 -12.91 3.52
CA LEU A 89 12.90 -11.77 2.62
C LEU A 89 13.54 -12.20 1.31
N GLY A 90 14.47 -13.15 1.33
CA GLY A 90 15.24 -13.57 0.17
C GLY A 90 16.69 -13.09 0.23
N ILE A 91 17.30 -12.93 -0.92
CA ILE A 91 18.71 -12.55 -1.09
C ILE A 91 18.81 -11.02 -1.19
N PRO A 92 19.49 -10.35 -0.24
CA PRO A 92 19.54 -8.89 -0.18
C PRO A 92 20.58 -8.30 -1.14
N TYR A 93 20.14 -7.26 -1.84
CA TYR A 93 20.99 -6.35 -2.58
C TYR A 93 20.75 -4.92 -2.09
N ILE A 94 21.80 -4.12 -2.03
CA ILE A 94 21.75 -2.73 -1.57
C ILE A 94 22.30 -1.79 -2.65
N ASN A 95 21.64 -0.65 -2.79
CA ASN A 95 22.13 0.51 -3.53
C ASN A 95 22.01 1.74 -2.61
N ASN A 96 23.17 2.19 -2.13
CA ASN A 96 23.32 3.20 -1.09
C ASN A 96 22.51 2.85 0.17
N ARG A 97 21.29 3.39 0.33
CA ARG A 97 20.44 3.19 1.52
C ARG A 97 19.20 2.36 1.23
N VAL A 98 18.92 2.01 -0.03
CA VAL A 98 17.77 1.20 -0.43
C VAL A 98 18.21 -0.25 -0.53
N ILE A 99 17.44 -1.14 0.09
CA ILE A 99 17.63 -2.59 0.01
C ILE A 99 16.49 -3.18 -0.80
N VAL A 100 16.81 -4.17 -1.61
CA VAL A 100 15.87 -5.04 -2.30
C VAL A 100 16.21 -6.48 -2.01
N TYR A 101 15.20 -7.33 -1.99
CA TYR A 101 15.36 -8.75 -1.76
C TYR A 101 14.75 -9.53 -2.91
N TYR A 102 15.46 -10.57 -3.35
CA TYR A 102 14.97 -11.47 -4.38
C TYR A 102 14.83 -12.89 -3.86
N THR A 103 13.81 -13.62 -4.30
CA THR A 103 13.68 -15.05 -4.03
C THR A 103 14.87 -15.81 -4.62
N ASN A 104 15.05 -17.07 -4.22
CA ASN A 104 16.02 -17.96 -4.86
C ASN A 104 15.79 -18.15 -6.38
N LYS A 105 14.56 -17.90 -6.85
CA LYS A 105 14.17 -17.87 -8.27
C LYS A 105 14.30 -16.48 -8.93
N GLY A 106 14.76 -15.48 -8.19
CA GLY A 106 15.06 -14.15 -8.68
C GLY A 106 13.87 -13.20 -8.76
N GLN A 107 12.70 -13.53 -8.22
CA GLN A 107 11.56 -12.60 -8.15
C GLN A 107 11.76 -11.59 -7.02
N LEU A 108 11.39 -10.32 -7.19
CA LEU A 108 11.35 -9.37 -6.07
C LEU A 108 10.45 -9.93 -4.94
N SER A 109 10.98 -10.02 -3.73
CA SER A 109 10.29 -10.55 -2.54
C SER A 109 10.26 -9.60 -1.36
N GLY A 110 11.00 -8.49 -1.45
CA GLY A 110 10.94 -7.44 -0.46
C GLY A 110 11.78 -6.23 -0.82
N PHE A 111 11.62 -5.16 -0.06
CA PHE A 111 12.43 -3.95 -0.13
C PHE A 111 12.51 -3.29 1.25
N GLY A 112 13.47 -2.42 1.44
CA GLY A 112 13.72 -1.78 2.72
C GLY A 112 14.63 -0.57 2.60
N VAL A 113 14.90 0.07 3.74
CA VAL A 113 15.82 1.20 3.84
C VAL A 113 16.74 1.08 5.05
N GLN A 114 17.96 1.60 4.90
CA GLN A 114 18.91 1.80 5.99
C GLN A 114 19.04 3.28 6.38
N LEU A 115 18.99 3.53 7.67
CA LEU A 115 19.40 4.79 8.28
C LEU A 115 20.89 4.70 8.64
N HIS A 116 21.64 5.78 8.43
CA HIS A 116 23.02 5.90 8.93
C HIS A 116 23.09 7.00 10.00
N GLU A 117 22.39 6.78 11.11
CA GLU A 117 22.47 7.62 12.29
C GLU A 117 22.08 6.83 13.55
N GLU A 118 22.40 7.36 14.72
CA GLU A 118 21.92 6.83 15.99
C GLU A 118 20.45 7.21 16.21
N LEU A 119 19.55 6.23 16.19
CA LEU A 119 18.20 6.42 16.72
C LEU A 119 18.23 6.48 18.25
N LYS A 120 17.81 7.62 18.80
CA LYS A 120 17.68 7.80 20.25
C LYS A 120 16.67 6.82 20.84
N ASN A 121 16.97 6.24 22.00
CA ASN A 121 16.06 5.31 22.65
C ASN A 121 14.70 5.98 22.93
N GLY A 122 13.60 5.29 22.58
CA GLY A 122 12.24 5.80 22.76
C GLY A 122 11.81 6.89 21.77
N SER A 123 12.60 7.18 20.72
CA SER A 123 12.20 8.12 19.66
C SER A 123 11.39 7.49 18.54
N THR A 124 11.25 6.17 18.50
CA THR A 124 10.50 5.44 17.47
C THR A 124 9.64 4.35 18.09
N VAL A 125 8.64 3.88 17.35
CA VAL A 125 7.83 2.74 17.75
C VAL A 125 8.72 1.50 17.81
N PRO A 126 8.77 0.78 18.95
CA PRO A 126 9.60 -0.42 19.09
C PRO A 126 9.28 -1.50 18.05
N GLY A 127 10.30 -2.23 17.62
CA GLY A 127 10.16 -3.40 16.73
C GLY A 127 10.18 -3.10 15.23
N PHE A 128 9.95 -1.85 14.81
CA PHE A 128 9.98 -1.49 13.38
C PHE A 128 11.39 -1.29 12.81
N TRP A 129 12.30 -0.72 13.59
CA TRP A 129 13.69 -0.53 13.20
C TRP A 129 14.58 -1.62 13.81
N THR A 130 15.23 -2.42 12.98
CA THR A 130 16.27 -3.36 13.40
C THR A 130 17.58 -2.62 13.54
N LYS A 131 18.18 -2.63 14.73
CA LYS A 131 19.51 -2.07 14.96
C LYS A 131 20.59 -2.98 14.37
N LEU A 132 21.41 -2.44 13.47
CA LEU A 132 22.55 -3.15 12.85
C LEU A 132 23.88 -2.79 13.51
N SER A 133 24.07 -1.51 13.82
CA SER A 133 25.21 -0.98 14.58
C SER A 133 24.76 0.20 15.45
N LYS A 134 25.69 0.91 16.10
CA LYS A 134 25.37 2.10 16.90
C LYS A 134 24.59 3.14 16.08
N ASP A 135 25.00 3.30 14.83
CA ASP A 135 24.64 4.33 13.87
C ASP A 135 23.97 3.77 12.62
N ARG A 136 23.52 2.51 12.63
CA ARG A 136 22.78 1.93 11.51
C ARG A 136 21.55 1.17 11.95
N TYR A 137 20.45 1.46 11.28
CA TYR A 137 19.16 0.83 11.51
C TYR A 137 18.53 0.48 10.18
N GLN A 138 17.71 -0.57 10.17
CA GLN A 138 17.10 -1.09 8.96
C GLN A 138 15.62 -1.39 9.19
N ILE A 139 14.80 -1.09 8.18
CA ILE A 139 13.40 -1.51 8.11
C ILE A 139 13.15 -2.16 6.76
N ASP A 140 12.49 -3.32 6.78
CA ASP A 140 12.25 -4.14 5.60
C ASP A 140 10.77 -4.48 5.49
N ILE A 141 10.31 -4.65 4.26
CA ILE A 141 8.96 -5.07 3.90
C ILE A 141 9.08 -6.28 2.98
N ALA A 142 8.50 -7.42 3.38
CA ALA A 142 8.25 -8.51 2.45
C ALA A 142 7.03 -8.19 1.58
N THR A 143 7.19 -8.42 0.27
CA THR A 143 6.12 -8.21 -0.71
C THR A 143 5.42 -9.50 -1.12
N ARG A 144 6.04 -10.65 -0.82
CA ARG A 144 5.53 -11.99 -1.16
C ARG A 144 5.39 -12.85 0.08
N ASP A 145 4.72 -13.99 -0.10
CA ASP A 145 4.70 -15.03 0.92
C ASP A 145 6.14 -15.46 1.27
N PRO A 146 6.56 -15.36 2.54
CA PRO A 146 7.88 -15.78 3.00
C PRO A 146 8.29 -17.18 2.56
N LYS A 147 7.33 -18.10 2.37
CA LYS A 147 7.63 -19.46 1.91
C LYS A 147 8.39 -19.49 0.58
N PHE A 148 8.24 -18.46 -0.26
CA PHE A 148 8.91 -18.40 -1.56
C PHE A 148 10.34 -17.87 -1.47
N ALA A 149 10.70 -17.13 -0.41
CA ALA A 149 11.97 -16.41 -0.29
C ALA A 149 13.18 -17.30 -0.59
N CYS A 150 13.30 -18.43 0.11
CA CYS A 150 14.42 -19.37 -0.04
C CYS A 150 14.03 -20.69 -0.71
N SER A 151 12.79 -20.83 -1.18
CA SER A 151 12.35 -22.01 -1.93
C SER A 151 12.90 -22.01 -3.37
N LEU A 152 12.77 -23.15 -4.04
CA LEU A 152 12.94 -23.25 -5.49
C LEU A 152 11.61 -23.13 -6.24
N ASP A 153 10.59 -22.58 -5.60
CA ASP A 153 9.28 -22.34 -6.21
C ASP A 153 9.15 -20.89 -6.66
N THR A 154 8.29 -20.67 -7.66
CA THR A 154 7.95 -19.35 -8.18
C THR A 154 6.56 -18.98 -7.69
N ASP A 155 6.40 -17.76 -7.18
CA ASP A 155 5.09 -17.20 -6.89
C ASP A 155 4.43 -16.72 -8.19
N ILE A 156 3.46 -17.50 -8.67
CA ILE A 156 2.71 -17.19 -9.90
C ILE A 156 1.52 -16.25 -9.66
N TYR A 157 1.17 -15.95 -8.40
CA TYR A 157 -0.02 -15.16 -8.06
C TYR A 157 0.31 -13.72 -7.70
N GLY A 158 1.49 -13.47 -7.13
CA GLY A 158 1.86 -12.14 -6.66
C GLY A 158 2.26 -11.11 -7.71
N GLY A 159 2.09 -11.39 -9.01
CA GLY A 159 2.46 -10.44 -10.07
C GLY A 159 3.96 -10.07 -10.04
N PRO A 160 4.38 -8.90 -10.54
CA PRO A 160 5.79 -8.48 -10.56
C PRO A 160 6.37 -8.14 -9.18
N ILE A 161 5.62 -7.42 -8.34
CA ILE A 161 6.12 -6.90 -7.06
C ILE A 161 5.85 -7.87 -5.90
N GLY A 162 4.71 -8.56 -5.92
CA GLY A 162 4.19 -9.37 -4.82
C GLY A 162 2.73 -9.03 -4.50
N ASP A 163 2.10 -9.70 -3.53
CA ASP A 163 0.68 -9.57 -3.19
C ASP A 163 0.40 -9.13 -1.76
N ARG A 164 1.42 -8.75 -0.99
CA ARG A 164 1.30 -8.37 0.42
C ARG A 164 2.35 -7.37 0.82
N LEU A 165 2.21 -6.79 2.00
CA LEU A 165 3.18 -5.87 2.58
C LEU A 165 3.33 -6.19 4.06
N ILE A 166 4.40 -6.89 4.42
CA ILE A 166 4.67 -7.33 5.80
C ILE A 166 5.94 -6.64 6.28
N VAL A 167 5.81 -5.71 7.22
CA VAL A 167 6.94 -4.99 7.82
C VAL A 167 7.65 -5.86 8.84
N GLN A 168 8.98 -5.91 8.75
CA GLN A 168 9.86 -6.73 9.59
C GLN A 168 9.37 -8.20 9.69
N PRO A 169 9.30 -8.91 8.56
CA PRO A 169 8.77 -10.27 8.50
C PRO A 169 9.69 -11.23 9.28
N GLY A 170 9.09 -12.23 9.95
CA GLY A 170 9.78 -13.12 10.89
C GLY A 170 10.10 -12.49 12.25
N LYS A 171 9.83 -11.20 12.43
CA LYS A 171 9.99 -10.47 13.70
C LYS A 171 8.66 -9.85 14.13
N LEU A 172 8.42 -8.60 13.74
CA LEU A 172 7.20 -7.87 14.09
C LEU A 172 5.99 -8.38 13.30
N ASN A 173 6.19 -8.76 12.03
CA ASN A 173 5.14 -9.20 11.12
C ASN A 173 3.95 -8.21 11.03
N PHE A 174 4.23 -6.90 10.98
CA PHE A 174 3.17 -5.89 10.90
C PHE A 174 2.65 -5.81 9.45
N GLU A 175 1.40 -6.22 9.25
CA GLU A 175 0.76 -6.20 7.94
C GLU A 175 0.20 -4.82 7.58
N ILE A 176 0.66 -4.27 6.46
CA ILE A 176 0.10 -3.06 5.88
C ILE A 176 -1.19 -3.43 5.12
N PRO A 177 -2.33 -2.76 5.40
CA PRO A 177 -3.57 -3.00 4.68
C PRO A 177 -3.41 -2.69 3.18
N LEU A 178 -3.91 -3.55 2.30
CA LEU A 178 -3.78 -3.36 0.85
C LEU A 178 -4.87 -2.49 0.23
N THR A 179 -5.90 -2.14 1.00
CA THR A 179 -6.98 -1.24 0.57
C THR A 179 -7.27 -0.18 1.62
N ASP A 180 -7.77 0.98 1.19
CA ASP A 180 -8.15 2.07 2.09
C ASP A 180 -9.32 1.68 3.02
N LYS A 181 -10.23 0.83 2.53
CA LYS A 181 -11.32 0.22 3.30
C LYS A 181 -10.78 -0.65 4.43
N LEU A 182 -9.80 -1.51 4.13
CA LEU A 182 -9.18 -2.35 5.17
C LEU A 182 -8.35 -1.50 6.14
N ALA A 183 -7.67 -0.47 5.66
CA ALA A 183 -6.94 0.47 6.51
C ALA A 183 -7.88 1.17 7.50
N THR A 184 -9.00 1.69 7.00
CA THR A 184 -10.04 2.32 7.84
C THR A 184 -10.61 1.32 8.85
N ALA A 185 -10.92 0.09 8.42
CA ALA A 185 -11.41 -0.96 9.31
C ALA A 185 -10.38 -1.35 10.40
N ARG A 186 -9.08 -1.26 10.08
CA ARG A 186 -7.97 -1.44 11.02
C ARG A 186 -7.56 -0.15 11.74
N GLN A 187 -8.44 0.86 11.77
CA GLN A 187 -8.26 2.11 12.51
C GLN A 187 -7.05 2.97 12.06
N PHE A 188 -6.58 2.78 10.83
CA PHE A 188 -5.66 3.75 10.23
C PHE A 188 -6.38 5.07 9.97
N ILE A 189 -5.62 6.14 10.07
CA ILE A 189 -6.08 7.52 10.09
C ILE A 189 -5.84 8.10 8.71
N LYS A 190 -6.93 8.35 8.00
CA LYS A 190 -6.89 8.97 6.68
C LYS A 190 -6.32 10.38 6.78
N GLY A 191 -5.30 10.65 5.99
CA GLY A 191 -4.61 11.92 5.88
C GLY A 191 -4.80 12.58 4.53
N ALA A 192 -3.75 13.27 4.08
CA ALA A 192 -3.75 14.02 2.83
C ALA A 192 -3.61 13.11 1.61
N CYS A 193 -4.39 13.42 0.57
CA CYS A 193 -4.13 12.98 -0.79
C CYS A 193 -3.13 13.95 -1.43
N ILE A 194 -1.94 13.47 -1.77
CA ILE A 194 -0.95 14.30 -2.46
C ILE A 194 -0.75 13.77 -3.88
N GLN A 195 -0.87 14.68 -4.85
CA GLN A 195 -0.68 14.38 -6.27
C GLN A 195 0.65 13.67 -6.48
N GLY A 196 0.63 12.57 -7.22
CA GLY A 196 1.81 11.74 -7.45
C GLY A 196 2.04 10.65 -6.40
N MET A 197 1.40 10.73 -5.23
CA MET A 197 1.67 9.83 -4.09
C MET A 197 0.44 9.06 -3.63
N GLY A 198 -0.74 9.68 -3.69
CA GLY A 198 -1.99 9.13 -3.20
C GLY A 198 -2.34 9.60 -1.79
N THR A 199 -3.34 8.96 -1.17
CA THR A 199 -3.86 9.31 0.15
C THR A 199 -3.10 8.61 1.25
N HIS A 200 -2.43 9.36 2.11
CA HIS A 200 -1.65 8.86 3.24
C HIS A 200 -2.55 8.34 4.36
N PHE A 201 -2.17 7.23 4.99
CA PHE A 201 -2.87 6.65 6.13
C PHE A 201 -1.89 6.36 7.27
N GLY A 202 -2.01 7.09 8.38
CA GLY A 202 -1.15 6.90 9.55
C GLY A 202 -1.74 5.89 10.51
N TYR A 203 -0.90 5.22 11.29
CA TYR A 203 -1.35 4.38 12.39
C TYR A 203 -0.59 4.73 13.67
N ASP A 204 -1.31 5.28 14.65
CA ASP A 204 -0.77 5.52 15.98
C ASP A 204 -1.03 4.31 16.88
N VAL A 205 0.03 3.68 17.39
CA VAL A 205 -0.10 2.40 18.12
C VAL A 205 -0.80 2.53 19.48
N TYR A 206 -1.02 3.74 19.99
CA TYR A 206 -1.70 3.97 21.27
C TYR A 206 -3.05 4.64 21.12
N THR A 207 -3.22 5.54 20.15
CA THR A 207 -4.42 6.37 20.06
C THR A 207 -5.26 6.14 18.81
N ALA A 208 -4.96 5.12 17.98
CA ALA A 208 -5.78 4.78 16.81
C ALA A 208 -7.29 4.77 17.13
N PRO A 209 -8.16 5.40 16.30
CA PRO A 209 -7.89 6.04 15.01
C PRO A 209 -7.56 7.55 15.11
N HIS A 210 -6.82 7.96 16.15
CA HIS A 210 -6.35 9.34 16.33
C HIS A 210 -4.82 9.40 16.44
N LEU A 211 -4.23 10.52 16.04
CA LEU A 211 -2.80 10.77 16.20
C LEU A 211 -2.56 11.33 17.61
N SER A 212 -1.59 10.77 18.33
CA SER A 212 -1.31 11.20 19.71
C SER A 212 -0.67 12.59 19.78
N GLY A 213 -0.15 13.11 18.66
CA GLY A 213 0.70 14.29 18.62
C GLY A 213 2.18 14.00 18.86
N TRP A 214 2.54 12.74 19.10
CA TRP A 214 3.91 12.26 19.21
C TRP A 214 4.30 11.40 18.02
N SER A 215 5.51 11.61 17.54
CA SER A 215 6.03 10.88 16.40
C SER A 215 6.53 9.47 16.75
N LYS A 216 6.95 9.26 18.01
CA LYS A 216 7.37 7.97 18.57
C LYS A 216 6.24 6.94 18.73
N THR A 217 4.99 7.34 18.52
CA THR A 217 3.81 6.46 18.59
C THR A 217 3.24 6.15 17.21
N LEU A 218 3.64 6.90 16.19
CA LEU A 218 3.23 6.69 14.81
C LEU A 218 4.10 5.59 14.18
N VAL A 219 3.47 4.65 13.48
CA VAL A 219 4.17 3.59 12.74
C VAL A 219 5.03 4.21 11.64
N PRO A 220 6.34 3.89 11.54
CA PRO A 220 7.27 4.52 10.59
C PRO A 220 7.07 4.12 9.13
N VAL A 221 6.02 3.37 8.81
CA VAL A 221 5.62 2.94 7.48
C VAL A 221 4.18 3.40 7.24
N ILE A 222 4.02 4.41 6.40
CA ILE A 222 2.73 5.04 6.10
C ILE A 222 2.27 4.55 4.72
N PRO A 223 1.24 3.69 4.62
CA PRO A 223 0.67 3.36 3.32
C PRO A 223 -0.02 4.56 2.70
N MET A 224 0.00 4.58 1.37
CA MET A 224 -0.76 5.50 0.54
C MET A 224 -1.66 4.73 -0.40
N TYR A 225 -2.88 5.25 -0.59
CA TYR A 225 -3.91 4.60 -1.42
C TYR A 225 -4.37 5.50 -2.57
N HIS A 226 -4.65 4.87 -3.69
CA HIS A 226 -5.29 5.49 -4.85
C HIS A 226 -6.32 4.52 -5.43
N GLU A 227 -7.50 5.03 -5.79
CA GLU A 227 -8.64 4.22 -6.25
C GLU A 227 -8.96 3.00 -5.36
N GLY A 228 -8.80 3.16 -4.04
CA GLY A 228 -9.09 2.15 -3.05
C GLY A 228 -8.02 1.06 -2.87
N GLN A 229 -6.94 1.07 -3.65
CA GLN A 229 -5.83 0.12 -3.57
C GLN A 229 -4.56 0.81 -3.06
N VAL A 230 -3.68 0.04 -2.43
CA VAL A 230 -2.36 0.55 -2.03
C VAL A 230 -1.56 0.93 -3.28
N SER A 231 -0.95 2.11 -3.24
CA SER A 231 -0.18 2.67 -4.34
C SER A 231 1.28 2.89 -4.00
N ALA A 232 1.53 3.24 -2.76
CA ALA A 232 2.86 3.56 -2.31
C ALA A 232 2.96 3.31 -0.81
N VAL A 233 4.20 3.29 -0.32
CA VAL A 233 4.52 3.38 1.11
C VAL A 233 5.54 4.47 1.33
N LEU A 234 5.44 5.14 2.47
CA LEU A 234 6.40 6.13 2.93
C LEU A 234 7.08 5.60 4.19
N PHE A 235 8.40 5.55 4.15
CA PHE A 235 9.21 5.44 5.37
C PHE A 235 9.50 6.82 5.92
N TYR A 236 9.50 7.00 7.24
CA TYR A 236 10.03 8.22 7.84
C TYR A 236 10.95 7.93 9.04
N SER A 237 11.83 8.88 9.31
CA SER A 237 12.71 8.89 10.49
C SER A 237 12.77 10.27 11.14
N HIS A 238 13.09 10.32 12.43
CA HIS A 238 13.37 11.52 13.23
C HIS A 238 14.83 11.99 13.12
N SER A 239 15.52 11.57 12.07
CA SER A 239 16.96 11.70 11.91
C SER A 239 17.24 12.19 10.50
N VAL A 240 18.14 13.16 10.36
CA VAL A 240 18.39 13.78 9.05
C VAL A 240 19.25 12.82 8.22
N GLN A 241 18.63 12.22 7.21
CA GLN A 241 19.35 11.41 6.23
C GLN A 241 19.87 12.26 5.07
N GLU A 242 20.74 11.67 4.24
CA GLU A 242 21.17 12.30 3.00
C GLU A 242 19.99 12.50 2.07
N CYS A 243 19.59 13.77 1.90
CA CYS A 243 18.41 14.14 1.13
C CYS A 243 18.73 14.43 -0.34
N TYR A 244 17.74 14.23 -1.21
CA TYR A 244 17.77 14.62 -2.62
C TYR A 244 18.15 16.11 -2.78
N PRO A 245 18.98 16.49 -3.78
CA PRO A 245 19.46 15.69 -4.92
C PRO A 245 20.72 14.86 -4.65
N ILE A 246 21.32 14.94 -3.46
CA ILE A 246 22.61 14.27 -3.17
C ILE A 246 22.38 12.86 -2.60
N GLY A 247 21.25 12.64 -1.91
CA GLY A 247 20.85 11.33 -1.42
C GLY A 247 19.45 10.91 -1.86
N GLN A 248 18.94 9.85 -1.25
CA GLN A 248 17.68 9.19 -1.64
C GLN A 248 16.49 9.62 -0.77
N TRP A 249 16.73 10.26 0.37
CA TRP A 249 15.66 10.71 1.28
C TRP A 249 15.09 12.06 0.83
N GLU A 250 13.86 12.37 1.23
CA GLU A 250 13.28 13.70 1.11
C GLU A 250 13.28 14.42 2.46
N GLY A 251 13.40 15.75 2.41
CA GLY A 251 13.41 16.61 3.59
C GLY A 251 14.71 17.42 3.70
N PRO A 252 15.11 17.83 4.92
CA PRO A 252 14.39 17.61 6.18
C PRO A 252 13.09 18.42 6.27
N PHE A 253 12.11 17.89 7.01
CA PHE A 253 10.84 18.54 7.28
C PHE A 253 10.70 18.81 8.78
N ILE A 254 10.30 20.03 9.14
CA ILE A 254 9.88 20.36 10.51
C ILE A 254 8.50 19.74 10.81
N PRO A 255 8.08 19.62 12.10
CA PRO A 255 6.88 18.86 12.47
C PRO A 255 5.61 19.29 11.73
N TRP A 256 5.35 20.60 11.65
CA TRP A 256 4.19 21.14 10.92
C TRP A 256 4.20 20.80 9.42
N LEU A 257 5.38 20.77 8.78
CA LEU A 257 5.50 20.42 7.37
C LEU A 257 5.28 18.93 7.14
N PHE A 258 5.81 18.08 8.04
CA PHE A 258 5.50 16.64 8.05
C PHE A 258 4.00 16.39 8.24
N CYS A 259 3.32 17.19 9.06
CA CYS A 259 1.89 17.08 9.30
C CYS A 259 1.00 17.39 8.10
N LYS A 260 1.54 18.00 7.04
CA LYS A 260 0.83 18.14 5.77
C LYS A 260 0.53 16.79 5.09
N ASN A 261 1.12 15.68 5.55
CA ASN A 261 0.73 14.31 5.18
C ASN A 261 -0.60 13.88 5.82
N PHE A 262 -1.06 14.56 6.89
CA PHE A 262 -2.24 14.17 7.66
C PHE A 262 -3.34 15.23 7.68
N CYS A 263 -3.27 16.24 6.80
CA CYS A 263 -4.25 17.35 6.77
C CYS A 263 -4.47 18.02 8.13
N SER A 264 -3.43 18.06 8.95
CA SER A 264 -3.47 18.60 10.30
C SER A 264 -2.26 19.51 10.49
N ASP A 265 -2.42 20.58 11.26
CA ASP A 265 -1.27 21.38 11.70
C ASP A 265 -0.72 20.88 13.05
N ASP A 266 -1.48 20.02 13.76
CA ASP A 266 -1.22 19.57 15.13
C ASP A 266 -0.88 18.07 15.24
N CYS A 267 -0.66 17.40 14.12
CA CYS A 267 -0.39 15.96 14.09
C CYS A 267 0.86 15.54 14.88
N MET A 268 1.76 16.50 15.11
CA MET A 268 3.01 16.40 15.88
C MET A 268 3.10 17.53 16.92
N LYS A 269 1.96 17.99 17.47
CA LYS A 269 1.89 19.12 18.42
C LYS A 269 2.75 18.98 19.68
N HIS A 270 3.16 17.76 20.01
CA HIS A 270 4.02 17.50 21.18
C HIS A 270 5.49 17.36 20.83
N GLU A 271 5.84 17.31 19.54
CA GLU A 271 7.22 17.33 19.10
C GLU A 271 7.87 18.70 19.30
N SER A 272 9.19 18.68 19.53
CA SER A 272 9.98 19.91 19.50
C SER A 272 9.93 20.50 18.08
N SER A 273 9.87 21.82 17.97
CA SER A 273 10.02 22.51 16.68
C SER A 273 11.38 22.27 16.02
N LEU A 274 12.37 21.77 16.78
CA LEU A 274 13.69 21.36 16.29
C LEU A 274 13.74 19.90 15.81
N THR A 275 12.68 19.11 16.03
CA THR A 275 12.60 17.75 15.50
C THR A 275 12.56 17.82 13.97
N MET A 276 13.45 17.06 13.32
CA MET A 276 13.50 16.97 11.87
C MET A 276 13.07 15.59 11.41
N PHE A 277 12.26 15.57 10.36
CA PHE A 277 11.78 14.37 9.72
C PHE A 277 12.41 14.24 8.34
N THR A 278 12.85 13.05 7.97
CA THR A 278 13.13 12.73 6.57
C THR A 278 12.26 11.57 6.14
N THR A 279 11.87 11.56 4.87
CA THR A 279 11.00 10.54 4.31
C THR A 279 11.63 9.83 3.13
N MET A 280 11.14 8.64 2.79
CA MET A 280 11.44 8.02 1.50
C MET A 280 10.19 7.31 1.01
N HIS A 281 9.70 7.74 -0.15
CA HIS A 281 8.55 7.13 -0.80
C HIS A 281 8.98 5.96 -1.69
N PHE A 282 8.17 4.90 -1.70
CA PHE A 282 8.23 3.81 -2.66
C PHE A 282 6.89 3.70 -3.35
N LEU A 283 6.87 3.73 -4.69
CA LEU A 283 5.64 3.70 -5.49
C LEU A 283 5.55 2.42 -6.32
N PHE A 284 4.36 1.83 -6.37
CA PHE A 284 4.09 0.53 -7.00
C PHE A 284 3.56 0.62 -8.43
N HIS A 285 3.28 1.82 -8.90
CA HIS A 285 2.77 2.12 -10.23
C HIS A 285 3.25 3.49 -10.68
N ASP A 286 2.83 3.92 -11.86
CA ASP A 286 3.14 5.24 -12.36
C ASP A 286 2.56 6.30 -11.41
N ALA A 287 3.45 7.11 -10.83
CA ALA A 287 3.09 8.17 -9.90
C ALA A 287 2.04 9.12 -10.49
N ASP A 288 2.07 9.36 -11.80
CA ASP A 288 1.17 10.34 -12.42
C ASP A 288 -0.29 9.86 -12.42
N LEU A 289 -0.53 8.55 -12.22
CA LEU A 289 -1.86 8.00 -12.02
C LEU A 289 -2.45 8.40 -10.66
N ASN A 290 -1.63 8.69 -9.65
CA ASN A 290 -2.07 9.11 -8.33
C ASN A 290 -2.62 10.54 -8.37
N THR A 291 -3.86 10.66 -8.82
CA THR A 291 -4.58 11.92 -8.89
C THR A 291 -5.28 12.24 -7.57
N CYS A 292 -5.22 13.50 -7.17
CA CYS A 292 -5.83 14.00 -5.94
C CYS A 292 -6.67 15.24 -6.22
N PRO A 293 -7.98 15.07 -6.52
CA PRO A 293 -8.88 16.21 -6.79
C PRO A 293 -8.95 17.20 -5.62
N GLU A 294 -8.87 16.68 -4.40
CA GLU A 294 -8.81 17.47 -3.17
C GLU A 294 -7.71 16.91 -2.27
N ARG A 295 -6.80 17.76 -1.79
CA ARG A 295 -5.72 17.33 -0.90
C ARG A 295 -6.25 16.84 0.45
N CYS A 296 -7.26 17.51 0.98
CA CYS A 296 -7.82 17.27 2.30
C CYS A 296 -9.35 17.14 2.24
N PRO A 297 -9.88 16.03 1.69
CA PRO A 297 -11.31 15.84 1.56
C PRO A 297 -11.97 15.84 2.94
N GLY A 298 -12.88 16.80 3.15
CA GLY A 298 -13.57 17.00 4.43
C GLY A 298 -13.01 18.13 5.30
N SER A 299 -11.93 18.82 4.90
CA SER A 299 -11.47 20.05 5.58
C SER A 299 -12.32 21.29 5.23
N GLY A 300 -13.56 21.08 4.78
CA GLY A 300 -14.50 22.13 4.43
C GLY A 300 -14.80 23.00 5.65
N LYS A 301 -14.12 24.15 5.73
CA LYS A 301 -14.46 25.32 6.55
C LYS A 301 -15.01 25.02 7.95
N THR A 302 -14.12 24.71 8.89
CA THR A 302 -14.26 25.25 10.25
C THR A 302 -13.09 26.20 10.48
N ARG A 303 -13.28 27.47 10.09
CA ARG A 303 -12.70 28.57 10.85
C ARG A 303 -13.31 28.45 12.25
N LEU A 304 -12.50 28.16 13.25
CA LEU A 304 -12.86 28.44 14.64
C LEU A 304 -11.67 29.16 15.27
N HIS A 305 -11.86 30.48 15.37
CA HIS A 305 -11.22 31.51 16.19
C HIS A 305 -9.69 31.62 16.20
#